data_AF-A0A1F9F430-F1
#
_entry.id   AF-A0A1F9F430-F1
#
_cell.length_a   1.000
_cell.length_b   1.000
_cell.length_c   1.000
_cell.angle_alpha   90.00
_cell.angle_beta   90.00
_cell.angle_gamma   90.00
#
_symmetry.space_group_name_H-M   'P 1'
#
loop_
_entity.id
_entity.type
_entity.pdbx_description
1 polymer ?
#
loop_
_entity_poly.entity_id
_entity_poly.type
_entity_poly.pdbx_seq_one_letter_code
_entity_poly.pdbx_strand_id
1 'polypeptide(L)'
;MTSMLAMVAAALFAFAVPAAAQEQVDLNSATREQLEALPGIGAKTASDIVRERDESGPFSSFEDLVARVPSVTSSVAGKVRGLVRVGSAEQVVVQEGKVVSKEVVRKVLMRFAAEPTIREVQERAVAWVQVHPEVADSWRTRARLNALAPRLATATQGTLDDDLRVVEQVGTPEIQATTKNATGRLIVGVAWDLDRLIFEPQEMAVAREAVRTANLRDRLLEEVTRRYFERRRLQVDLELAPPTDLGDRVRKELRLMELTADIDAFTGGWFSDKLEKAGRSPY
;
A
#
# COMPACT_ATOMS: atom_id res chain seq x y z
N MET A 1 -5.54 -18.25 92.34
CA MET A 1 -6.70 -18.44 91.45
C MET A 1 -7.43 -17.11 91.41
N THR A 2 -7.14 -16.22 90.45
CA THR A 2 -7.63 -16.14 89.05
C THR A 2 -8.60 -14.97 88.89
N SER A 3 -8.15 -13.95 88.16
CA SER A 3 -8.88 -13.05 87.24
C SER A 3 -9.90 -12.01 87.76
N MET A 4 -9.67 -10.72 87.46
CA MET A 4 -10.42 -9.96 86.42
C MET A 4 -9.98 -8.47 86.30
N LEU A 5 -9.77 -8.02 85.06
CA LEU A 5 -10.07 -6.69 84.42
C LEU A 5 -9.56 -5.38 85.09
N ALA A 6 -9.10 -4.31 84.41
CA ALA A 6 -9.06 -3.87 83.01
C ALA A 6 -8.20 -2.57 82.93
N MET A 7 -8.00 -2.04 81.70
CA MET A 7 -7.58 -0.65 81.34
C MET A 7 -6.10 -0.29 81.57
N VAL A 8 -5.30 0.26 80.63
CA VAL A 8 -5.52 0.95 79.35
C VAL A 8 -4.30 0.67 78.46
N ALA A 9 -4.50 0.26 77.21
CA ALA A 9 -3.45 0.22 76.19
C ALA A 9 -3.52 1.51 75.36
N ALA A 10 -2.54 2.40 75.54
CA ALA A 10 -2.37 3.59 74.71
C ALA A 10 -1.74 3.19 73.37
N ALA A 11 -2.55 3.22 72.31
CA ALA A 11 -2.09 3.02 70.95
C ALA A 11 -1.30 4.24 70.46
N LEU A 12 0.02 4.10 70.37
CA LEU A 12 0.89 4.99 69.59
C LEU A 12 0.70 4.67 68.09
N PHE A 13 -0.23 5.36 67.43
CA PHE A 13 -0.25 5.43 65.97
C PHE A 13 0.90 6.31 65.51
N ALA A 14 2.03 5.68 65.16
CA ALA A 14 3.07 6.31 64.38
C ALA A 14 2.51 6.59 62.98
N PHE A 15 2.17 7.85 62.70
CA PHE A 15 1.96 8.31 61.33
C PHE A 15 3.31 8.27 60.62
N ALA A 16 3.58 7.18 59.91
CA ALA A 16 4.63 7.15 58.90
C ALA A 16 4.21 8.08 57.76
N VAL A 17 4.82 9.27 57.71
CA VAL A 17 4.73 10.15 56.54
C VAL A 17 5.38 9.39 55.37
N PRO A 18 4.66 9.05 54.30
CA PRO A 18 5.30 8.49 53.13
C PRO A 18 6.19 9.59 52.55
N ALA A 19 7.50 9.36 52.53
CA ALA A 19 8.44 10.19 51.81
C ALA A 19 8.08 10.11 50.32
N ALA A 20 7.40 11.14 49.82
CA ALA A 20 7.19 11.32 48.39
C ALA A 20 8.58 11.39 47.74
N ALA A 21 8.95 10.37 46.99
CA ALA A 21 10.13 10.37 46.16
C ALA A 21 10.03 11.58 45.21
N GLN A 22 10.96 12.54 45.32
CA GLN A 22 11.08 13.62 44.34
C GLN A 22 11.29 12.99 42.97
N GLU A 23 10.32 13.20 42.08
CA GLU A 23 10.37 12.72 40.70
C GLU A 23 11.52 13.41 39.97
N GLN A 24 12.50 12.64 39.50
CA GLN A 24 13.68 13.18 38.82
C GLN A 24 13.29 13.89 37.52
N VAL A 25 13.83 15.10 37.32
CA VAL A 25 13.59 15.94 36.14
C VAL A 25 14.33 15.35 34.93
N ASP A 26 13.61 15.11 33.84
CA ASP A 26 14.20 14.57 32.62
C ASP A 26 14.83 15.68 31.76
N LEU A 27 16.14 15.61 31.52
CA LEU A 27 16.89 16.62 30.77
C LEU A 27 16.42 16.78 29.31
N ASN A 28 15.95 15.70 28.69
CA ASN A 28 15.56 15.71 27.27
C ASN A 28 14.12 16.16 27.05
N SER A 29 13.27 16.16 28.09
CA SER A 29 11.84 16.54 27.97
C SER A 29 11.42 17.69 28.88
N ALA A 30 12.22 18.08 29.87
CA ALA A 30 11.89 19.15 30.80
C ALA A 30 11.71 20.50 30.11
N THR A 31 10.73 21.28 30.58
CA THR A 31 10.58 22.68 30.17
C THR A 31 11.67 23.55 30.80
N ARG A 32 11.85 24.77 30.28
CA ARG A 32 12.82 25.73 30.82
C ARG A 32 12.55 25.99 32.31
N GLU A 33 11.28 26.18 32.67
CA GLU A 33 10.85 26.48 34.04
C GLU A 33 11.14 25.30 34.99
N GLN A 34 10.99 24.06 34.51
CA GLN A 34 11.32 22.85 35.26
C GLN A 34 12.83 22.70 35.48
N LEU A 35 13.65 23.12 34.52
CA LEU A 35 15.10 23.15 34.66
C LEU A 35 15.56 24.27 35.61
N GLU A 36 14.92 25.44 35.57
CA GLU A 36 15.21 26.57 36.49
C GLU A 36 14.87 26.26 37.94
N ALA A 37 13.93 25.34 38.19
CA ALA A 37 13.61 24.88 39.54
C ALA A 37 14.73 24.03 40.18
N LEU A 38 15.74 23.61 39.40
CA LEU A 38 16.85 22.79 39.89
C LEU A 38 17.90 23.63 40.62
N PRO A 39 18.45 23.12 41.74
CA PRO A 39 19.40 23.87 42.56
C PRO A 39 20.69 24.18 41.78
N GLY A 40 20.93 25.46 41.51
CA GLY A 40 22.11 25.94 40.80
C GLY A 40 21.93 26.09 39.29
N ILE A 41 20.74 25.83 38.74
CA ILE A 41 20.41 26.14 37.34
C ILE A 41 19.59 27.43 37.32
N GLY A 42 20.18 28.50 36.76
CA GLY A 42 19.47 29.76 36.51
C GLY A 42 18.92 29.84 35.09
N ALA A 43 18.14 30.88 34.79
CA ALA A 43 17.49 31.08 33.49
C ALA A 43 18.44 31.00 32.28
N LYS A 44 19.67 31.51 32.43
CA LYS A 44 20.70 31.40 31.40
C LYS A 44 21.09 29.94 31.14
N THR A 45 21.42 29.19 32.20
CA THR A 45 21.81 27.78 32.09
C THR A 45 20.66 26.92 31.58
N ALA A 46 19.44 27.13 32.06
CA ALA A 46 18.26 26.43 31.56
C ALA A 46 18.03 26.69 30.07
N SER A 47 18.17 27.95 29.62
CA SER A 47 18.09 28.28 28.20
C SER A 47 19.21 27.66 27.38
N ASP A 48 20.43 27.58 27.90
CA ASP A 48 21.56 26.95 27.22
C ASP A 48 21.35 25.44 27.06
N ILE A 49 20.79 24.77 28.08
CA ILE A 49 20.46 23.33 28.03
C ILE A 49 19.40 23.05 26.96
N VAL A 50 18.33 23.86 26.92
CA VAL A 50 17.27 23.73 25.91
C VAL A 50 17.82 24.00 24.50
N ARG A 51 18.63 25.05 24.33
CA ARG A 51 19.25 25.35 23.03
C ARG A 51 20.15 24.20 22.57
N GLU A 52 20.99 23.68 23.45
CA GLU A 52 21.95 22.63 23.10
C GLU A 52 21.25 21.32 22.70
N ARG A 53 20.15 20.94 23.35
CA ARG A 53 19.38 19.76 22.93
C ARG A 53 18.63 19.97 21.61
N ASP A 54 18.20 21.20 21.34
CA ASP A 54 17.47 21.55 20.10
C ASP A 54 18.44 21.63 18.90
N GLU A 55 19.66 22.11 19.10
CA GLU A 55 20.68 22.29 18.03
C GLU A 55 21.50 21.03 17.76
N SER A 56 22.01 20.38 18.81
CA SER A 56 22.95 19.25 18.70
C SER A 56 22.29 17.89 19.00
N GLY A 57 20.98 17.89 19.27
CA GLY A 57 20.20 16.69 19.56
C GLY A 57 20.20 16.29 21.05
N PRO A 58 19.45 15.25 21.42
CA PRO A 58 19.25 14.84 22.81
C PRO A 58 20.55 14.48 23.53
N PHE A 59 20.56 14.63 24.85
CA PHE A 59 21.67 14.18 25.68
C PHE A 59 21.64 12.65 25.81
N SER A 60 22.81 12.01 25.71
CA SER A 60 22.95 10.55 25.82
C SER A 60 23.21 10.09 27.26
N SER A 61 23.80 10.95 28.07
CA SER A 61 24.12 10.70 29.48
C SER A 61 24.23 12.00 30.26
N PHE A 62 24.29 11.91 31.58
CA PHE A 62 24.52 13.09 32.42
C PHE A 62 25.90 13.69 32.16
N GLU A 63 26.90 12.84 31.89
CA GLU A 63 28.24 13.26 31.50
C GLU A 63 28.23 14.00 30.15
N ASP A 64 27.37 13.62 29.21
CA ASP A 64 27.19 14.31 27.92
C ASP A 64 26.66 15.75 28.10
N LEU A 65 25.73 15.96 29.04
CA LEU A 65 25.28 17.31 29.41
C LEU A 65 26.45 18.20 29.89
N VAL A 66 27.30 17.68 30.77
CA VAL A 66 28.45 18.42 31.33
C VAL A 66 29.49 18.72 30.26
N ALA A 67 29.66 17.82 29.27
CA ALA A 67 30.58 18.03 28.17
C ALA A 67 30.08 19.08 27.16
N ARG A 68 28.77 19.10 26.88
CA ARG A 68 28.17 19.94 25.83
C ARG A 68 27.69 21.29 26.31
N VAL A 69 27.37 21.46 27.59
CA VAL A 69 26.87 22.73 28.14
C VAL A 69 27.89 23.33 29.12
N PRO A 70 28.80 24.22 28.66
CA PRO A 70 29.81 24.86 29.52
C PRO A 70 29.24 25.62 30.71
N SER A 71 27.99 26.10 30.58
CA SER A 71 27.25 26.78 31.64
C SER A 71 26.89 25.87 32.84
N VAL A 72 27.00 24.55 32.69
CA VAL A 72 26.86 23.56 33.77
C VAL A 72 28.23 23.28 34.38
N THR A 73 28.60 24.05 35.39
CA THR A 73 29.88 23.85 36.11
C THR A 73 29.84 22.59 36.98
N SER A 74 31.01 22.06 37.35
CA SER A 74 31.14 20.89 38.22
C SER A 74 30.40 21.03 39.56
N SER A 75 30.31 22.24 40.11
CA SER A 75 29.56 22.54 41.33
C SER A 75 28.04 22.41 41.15
N VAL A 76 27.52 22.84 40.00
CA VAL A 76 26.10 22.69 39.64
C VAL A 76 25.79 21.23 39.33
N ALA A 77 26.65 20.57 38.55
CA ALA A 77 26.50 19.16 38.21
C ALA A 77 26.41 18.28 39.48
N GLY A 78 27.24 18.54 40.49
CA GLY A 78 27.20 17.81 41.77
C GLY A 78 25.87 17.95 42.51
N LYS A 79 25.21 19.12 42.45
CA LYS A 79 23.91 19.36 43.10
C LYS A 79 22.74 18.74 42.34
N VAL A 80 22.87 18.65 41.02
CA VAL A 80 21.77 18.27 40.12
C VAL A 80 21.79 16.77 39.79
N ARG A 81 22.94 16.08 39.86
CA ARG A 81 23.12 14.66 39.47
C ARG A 81 22.08 13.70 40.06
N GLY A 82 21.63 13.91 41.30
CA GLY A 82 20.62 13.06 41.96
C GLY A 82 19.16 13.43 41.63
N LEU A 83 18.95 14.60 41.03
CA LEU A 83 17.64 15.20 40.75
C LEU A 83 17.25 15.12 39.27
N VAL A 84 18.18 14.72 38.40
CA VAL A 84 17.94 14.64 36.97
C VAL A 84 18.16 13.24 36.43
N ARG A 85 17.41 12.92 35.38
CA ARG A 85 17.60 11.74 34.56
C ARG A 85 17.75 12.15 33.10
N VAL A 86 18.37 11.28 32.31
CA VAL A 86 18.37 11.40 30.86
C VAL A 86 17.32 10.44 30.34
N GLY A 87 16.15 10.95 29.97
CA GLY A 87 15.16 10.17 29.26
C GLY A 87 15.62 9.94 27.83
N SER A 88 15.50 8.72 27.31
CA SER A 88 15.76 8.45 25.90
C SER A 88 14.87 9.38 25.05
N ALA A 89 15.53 10.25 24.28
CA ALA A 89 14.96 11.26 23.41
C ALA A 89 13.68 10.78 22.74
N GLU A 90 12.53 11.24 23.26
CA GLU A 90 11.17 11.04 22.74
C GLU A 90 11.07 9.91 21.71
N GLN A 91 11.52 8.71 22.09
CA GLN A 91 11.01 7.52 21.47
C GLN A 91 9.57 7.55 21.90
N VAL A 92 8.66 7.40 20.94
CA VAL A 92 7.29 7.04 21.28
C VAL A 92 7.42 5.68 21.99
N VAL A 93 7.67 5.72 23.31
CA VAL A 93 7.65 4.56 24.18
C VAL A 93 6.19 4.20 24.19
N VAL A 94 5.82 3.33 23.26
CA VAL A 94 4.59 2.56 23.35
C VAL A 94 4.78 1.73 24.61
N GLN A 95 4.40 2.28 25.76
CA GLN A 95 4.20 1.50 26.96
C GLN A 95 3.18 0.43 26.59
N GLU A 96 3.58 -0.84 26.64
CA GLU A 96 2.68 -1.97 26.40
C GLU A 96 1.38 -1.75 27.19
N GLY A 97 0.26 -1.54 26.47
CA GLY A 97 -1.06 -1.33 27.06
C GLY A 97 -1.66 0.08 27.01
N LYS A 98 -0.95 1.13 26.56
CA LYS A 98 -1.57 2.45 26.32
C LYS A 98 -2.13 2.55 24.89
N VAL A 99 -3.42 2.85 24.77
CA VAL A 99 -4.09 3.06 23.48
C VAL A 99 -3.44 4.24 22.75
N VAL A 100 -2.79 3.98 21.62
CA VAL A 100 -2.28 5.04 20.73
C VAL A 100 -3.48 5.75 20.10
N SER A 101 -3.56 7.07 20.25
CA SER A 101 -4.67 7.84 19.69
C SER A 101 -4.64 7.84 18.16
N LYS A 102 -5.82 7.83 17.53
CA LYS A 102 -5.93 7.83 16.06
C LYS A 102 -5.30 9.07 15.44
N GLU A 103 -5.26 10.17 16.19
CA GLU A 103 -4.65 11.44 15.80
C GLU A 103 -3.13 11.32 15.60
N VAL A 104 -2.44 10.60 16.50
CA VAL A 104 -0.99 10.37 16.38
C VAL A 104 -0.67 9.54 15.15
N VAL A 105 -1.43 8.45 14.93
CA VAL A 105 -1.30 7.62 13.72
C VAL A 105 -1.53 8.47 12.46
N ARG A 106 -2.58 9.31 12.46
CA ARG A 106 -2.87 10.20 11.34
C ARG A 106 -1.73 11.18 11.07
N LYS A 107 -1.12 11.76 12.10
CA LYS A 107 0.01 12.70 11.95
C LYS A 107 1.23 12.04 11.29
N VAL A 108 1.55 10.80 11.67
CA VAL A 108 2.63 10.02 11.04
C VAL A 108 2.31 9.75 9.57
N LEU A 109 1.09 9.28 9.27
CA LEU A 109 0.66 9.01 7.89
C LEU A 109 0.63 10.26 7.00
N MET A 110 0.34 11.44 7.56
CA MET A 110 0.33 12.71 6.83
C MET A 110 1.71 13.12 6.29
N ARG A 111 2.82 12.63 6.86
CA ARG A 111 4.18 12.84 6.30
C ARG A 111 4.32 12.28 4.88
N PHE A 112 3.46 11.33 4.52
CA PHE A 112 3.46 10.64 3.24
C PHE A 112 2.31 11.05 2.31
N ALA A 113 1.52 12.07 2.68
CA ALA A 113 0.34 12.47 1.90
C ALA A 113 0.64 13.00 0.49
N ALA A 114 1.89 13.42 0.24
CA ALA A 114 2.33 13.89 -1.07
C ALA A 114 2.66 12.76 -2.06
N GLU A 115 2.78 11.51 -1.58
CA GLU A 115 3.04 10.36 -2.44
C GLU A 115 1.75 9.83 -3.09
N PRO A 116 1.83 9.19 -4.28
CA PRO A 116 0.67 8.57 -4.92
C PRO A 116 -0.03 7.56 -4.01
N THR A 117 -1.35 7.60 -4.04
CA THR A 117 -2.18 6.62 -3.32
C THR A 117 -2.16 5.27 -4.02
N ILE A 118 -2.43 4.20 -3.28
CA ILE A 118 -2.51 2.84 -3.86
C ILE A 118 -3.50 2.77 -5.03
N ARG A 119 -4.61 3.51 -4.98
CA ARG A 119 -5.61 3.53 -6.05
C ARG A 119 -5.00 4.07 -7.35
N GLU A 120 -4.28 5.18 -7.28
CA GLU A 120 -3.64 5.78 -8.46
C GLU A 120 -2.56 4.87 -9.04
N VAL A 121 -1.78 4.20 -8.18
CA VAL A 121 -0.77 3.22 -8.60
C VAL A 121 -1.43 2.01 -9.29
N GLN A 122 -2.51 1.49 -8.73
CA GLN A 122 -3.28 0.37 -9.30
C GLN A 122 -3.90 0.74 -10.65
N GLU A 123 -4.54 1.91 -10.75
CA GLU A 123 -5.10 2.42 -11.99
C GLU A 123 -4.03 2.55 -13.08
N ARG A 124 -2.86 3.10 -12.71
CA ARG A 124 -1.74 3.23 -13.64
C ARG A 124 -1.18 1.88 -14.08
N ALA A 125 -1.01 0.94 -13.15
CA ALA A 125 -0.49 -0.39 -13.46
C ALA A 125 -1.42 -1.16 -14.39
N VAL A 126 -2.73 -1.10 -14.15
CA VAL A 126 -3.73 -1.70 -15.03
C VAL A 126 -3.71 -1.03 -16.41
N ALA A 127 -3.64 0.30 -16.47
CA ALA A 127 -3.56 1.03 -17.74
C ALA A 127 -2.29 0.68 -18.53
N TRP A 128 -1.16 0.46 -17.86
CA TRP A 128 0.10 0.04 -18.47
C TRP A 128 0.03 -1.37 -19.08
N VAL A 129 -0.66 -2.30 -18.41
CA VAL A 129 -0.81 -3.70 -18.90
C VAL A 129 -1.92 -3.84 -19.94
N GLN A 130 -2.97 -3.01 -19.89
CA GLN A 130 -4.14 -3.10 -20.76
C GLN A 130 -4.09 -2.18 -21.98
N VAL A 131 -2.98 -2.14 -22.73
CA VAL A 131 -2.90 -1.22 -23.89
C VAL A 131 -3.81 -1.62 -25.07
N HIS A 132 -4.52 -2.78 -25.06
CA HIS A 132 -5.44 -3.15 -26.17
C HIS A 132 -6.76 -3.91 -25.78
N PRO A 133 -7.70 -3.32 -25.02
CA PRO A 133 -9.01 -3.93 -24.71
C PRO A 133 -10.04 -3.80 -25.85
N GLU A 134 -9.91 -2.80 -26.73
CA GLU A 134 -10.90 -2.50 -27.80
C GLU A 134 -11.02 -3.63 -28.84
N VAL A 135 -9.99 -4.44 -28.93
CA VAL A 135 -9.91 -5.59 -29.81
C VAL A 135 -10.98 -6.62 -29.43
N ALA A 136 -11.23 -6.87 -28.13
CA ALA A 136 -12.18 -7.87 -27.68
C ALA A 136 -13.65 -7.52 -28.01
N ASP A 137 -14.05 -6.25 -27.83
CA ASP A 137 -15.42 -5.81 -28.13
C ASP A 137 -15.67 -5.71 -29.64
N SER A 138 -14.69 -5.22 -30.39
CA SER A 138 -14.77 -5.20 -31.86
C SER A 138 -14.85 -6.60 -32.47
N TRP A 139 -14.32 -7.63 -31.79
CA TRP A 139 -14.37 -9.03 -32.22
C TRP A 139 -15.71 -9.68 -31.93
N ARG A 140 -16.38 -9.32 -30.82
CA ARG A 140 -17.76 -9.76 -30.52
C ARG A 140 -18.74 -9.27 -31.59
N THR A 141 -18.65 -7.99 -31.96
CA THR A 141 -19.52 -7.38 -32.97
C THR A 141 -19.28 -8.00 -34.34
N ARG A 142 -18.01 -8.20 -34.74
CA ARG A 142 -17.65 -8.81 -36.03
C ARG A 142 -18.04 -10.29 -36.12
N ALA A 143 -17.90 -11.06 -35.04
CA ALA A 143 -18.34 -12.44 -34.99
C ALA A 143 -19.87 -12.57 -35.17
N ARG A 144 -20.67 -11.70 -34.53
CA ARG A 144 -22.13 -11.68 -34.68
C ARG A 144 -22.59 -11.30 -36.09
N LEU A 145 -21.90 -10.36 -36.74
CA LEU A 145 -22.23 -9.93 -38.10
C LEU A 145 -21.84 -10.99 -39.16
N ASN A 146 -20.80 -11.79 -38.92
CA ASN A 146 -20.43 -12.90 -39.81
C ASN A 146 -21.51 -13.98 -39.91
N ALA A 147 -22.29 -14.22 -38.85
CA ALA A 147 -23.40 -15.19 -38.87
C ALA A 147 -24.58 -14.74 -39.75
N LEU A 148 -24.67 -13.45 -40.05
CA LEU A 148 -25.69 -12.88 -40.94
C LEU A 148 -25.28 -12.88 -42.42
N ALA A 149 -24.02 -13.21 -42.72
CA ALA A 149 -23.52 -13.26 -44.10
C ALA A 149 -24.10 -14.49 -44.82
N PRO A 150 -24.90 -14.31 -45.88
CA PRO A 150 -25.43 -15.44 -46.63
C PRO A 150 -24.30 -16.18 -47.37
N ARG A 151 -24.36 -17.51 -47.39
CA ARG A 151 -23.58 -18.30 -48.35
C ARG A 151 -24.39 -18.41 -49.64
N LEU A 152 -23.77 -17.98 -50.74
CA LEU A 152 -24.30 -18.13 -52.09
C LEU A 152 -23.76 -19.44 -52.67
N ALA A 153 -24.65 -20.37 -52.99
CA ALA A 153 -24.31 -21.58 -53.71
C ALA A 153 -24.97 -21.54 -55.10
N THR A 154 -24.18 -21.79 -56.13
CA THR A 154 -24.65 -21.89 -57.51
C THR A 154 -24.34 -23.29 -58.02
N ALA A 155 -25.37 -24.02 -58.44
CA ALA A 155 -25.21 -25.34 -59.05
C ALA A 155 -25.81 -25.34 -60.46
N THR A 156 -25.07 -25.88 -61.41
CA THR A 156 -25.52 -26.05 -62.79
C THR A 156 -25.74 -27.54 -63.06
N GLN A 157 -26.99 -27.95 -63.26
CA GLN A 157 -27.33 -29.33 -63.57
C GLN A 157 -27.64 -29.47 -65.06
N GLY A 158 -26.84 -30.28 -65.76
CA GLY A 158 -27.10 -30.74 -67.12
C GLY A 158 -27.49 -32.22 -67.09
N THR A 159 -28.55 -32.59 -67.82
CA THR A 159 -28.94 -33.99 -67.99
C THR A 159 -28.17 -34.59 -69.16
N LEU A 160 -27.24 -35.51 -68.88
CA LEU A 160 -26.86 -36.54 -69.84
C LEU A 160 -27.63 -37.80 -69.44
N ASP A 161 -28.17 -38.49 -70.43
CA ASP A 161 -29.02 -39.67 -70.30
C ASP A 161 -28.45 -40.68 -69.28
N ASP A 162 -29.37 -41.26 -68.51
CA ASP A 162 -29.24 -42.39 -67.58
C ASP A 162 -28.95 -42.13 -66.08
N ASP A 163 -29.86 -42.68 -65.26
CA ASP A 163 -29.89 -42.88 -63.80
C ASP A 163 -29.94 -41.66 -62.83
N LEU A 164 -31.15 -41.34 -62.37
CA LEU A 164 -31.45 -40.30 -61.38
C LEU A 164 -31.33 -40.83 -59.94
N ARG A 165 -30.25 -40.46 -59.25
CA ARG A 165 -30.13 -40.53 -57.78
C ARG A 165 -30.86 -39.37 -57.12
N VAL A 166 -31.80 -39.68 -56.23
CA VAL A 166 -32.43 -38.71 -55.31
C VAL A 166 -31.48 -38.48 -54.13
N VAL A 167 -30.93 -37.26 -54.03
CA VAL A 167 -30.20 -36.80 -52.84
C VAL A 167 -31.21 -36.08 -51.96
N GLU A 168 -31.55 -36.70 -50.83
CA GLU A 168 -32.37 -36.09 -49.78
C GLU A 168 -31.52 -35.04 -49.06
N GLN A 169 -31.86 -33.76 -49.20
CA GLN A 169 -31.15 -32.67 -48.53
C GLN A 169 -32.10 -31.90 -47.62
N VAL A 170 -31.91 -32.11 -46.31
CA VAL A 170 -32.63 -31.46 -45.23
C VAL A 170 -32.17 -29.99 -45.12
N GLY A 171 -33.13 -29.05 -45.20
CA GLY A 171 -33.04 -27.71 -44.62
C GLY A 171 -32.41 -26.59 -45.49
N THR A 172 -33.21 -25.89 -46.30
CA THR A 172 -33.08 -24.45 -46.67
C THR A 172 -34.27 -24.02 -47.56
N PRO A 173 -34.80 -22.79 -47.47
CA PRO A 173 -35.85 -22.32 -48.38
C PRO A 173 -35.24 -22.07 -49.77
N GLU A 174 -35.60 -22.90 -50.74
CA GLU A 174 -35.08 -22.85 -52.11
C GLU A 174 -35.99 -22.00 -53.01
N ILE A 175 -35.45 -20.93 -53.63
CA ILE A 175 -36.15 -20.19 -54.69
C ILE A 175 -35.73 -20.76 -56.05
N GLN A 176 -36.59 -21.56 -56.67
CA GLN A 176 -36.31 -22.17 -57.96
C GLN A 176 -36.76 -21.25 -59.11
N ALA A 177 -35.82 -20.63 -59.83
CA ALA A 177 -36.08 -19.90 -61.07
C ALA A 177 -35.67 -20.76 -62.27
N THR A 178 -36.64 -21.31 -63.01
CA THR A 178 -36.39 -22.14 -64.20
C THR A 178 -36.56 -21.30 -65.46
N THR A 179 -35.46 -21.02 -66.18
CA THR A 179 -35.53 -20.37 -67.49
C THR A 179 -35.78 -21.44 -68.56
N LYS A 180 -37.02 -21.57 -69.03
CA LYS A 180 -37.35 -22.41 -70.19
C LYS A 180 -36.71 -21.77 -71.43
N ASN A 181 -35.59 -22.33 -71.91
CA ASN A 181 -35.13 -22.35 -73.31
C ASN A 181 -33.61 -22.64 -73.46
N ALA A 182 -33.02 -23.50 -72.62
CA ALA A 182 -31.75 -24.19 -72.89
C ALA A 182 -31.65 -25.39 -71.92
N THR A 183 -31.08 -26.51 -72.37
CA THR A 183 -30.93 -27.78 -71.61
C THR A 183 -29.90 -27.64 -70.49
N GLY A 184 -30.20 -26.80 -69.50
CA GLY A 184 -29.36 -26.56 -68.32
C GLY A 184 -30.17 -25.87 -67.24
N ARG A 185 -30.16 -26.45 -66.04
CA ARG A 185 -30.82 -25.89 -64.86
C ARG A 185 -29.78 -25.18 -64.00
N LEU A 186 -29.93 -23.87 -63.83
CA LEU A 186 -29.16 -23.10 -62.85
C LEU A 186 -29.96 -23.03 -61.55
N ILE A 187 -29.40 -23.57 -60.48
CA ILE A 187 -29.96 -23.53 -59.13
C ILE A 187 -29.14 -22.50 -58.34
N VAL A 188 -29.82 -21.50 -57.79
CA VAL A 188 -29.22 -20.50 -56.91
C VAL A 188 -29.81 -20.69 -55.52
N GLY A 189 -28.99 -21.19 -54.60
CA GLY A 189 -29.33 -21.36 -53.20
C GLY A 189 -28.73 -20.25 -52.34
N VAL A 190 -29.54 -19.70 -51.43
CA VAL A 190 -29.06 -18.79 -50.39
C VAL A 190 -29.25 -19.50 -49.05
N ALA A 191 -28.15 -19.71 -48.32
CA ALA A 191 -28.16 -20.35 -47.02
C ALA A 191 -27.64 -19.42 -45.94
N TRP A 192 -28.35 -19.36 -44.81
CA TRP A 192 -27.88 -18.69 -43.59
C TRP A 192 -27.60 -19.74 -42.53
N ASP A 193 -26.46 -19.60 -41.87
CA ASP A 193 -26.01 -20.49 -40.81
C ASP A 193 -26.42 -19.87 -39.46
N LEU A 194 -27.74 -19.82 -39.21
CA LEU A 194 -28.33 -19.15 -38.04
C LEU A 194 -28.06 -19.90 -36.73
N ASP A 195 -27.60 -21.15 -36.80
CA ASP A 195 -27.18 -21.94 -35.64
C ASP A 195 -25.95 -21.32 -34.95
N ARG A 196 -25.12 -20.57 -35.71
CA ARG A 196 -23.98 -19.79 -35.20
C ARG A 196 -24.40 -18.57 -34.37
N LEU A 197 -25.67 -18.21 -34.39
CA LEU A 197 -26.20 -17.09 -33.62
C LEU A 197 -26.39 -17.45 -32.13
N ILE A 198 -26.36 -18.75 -31.80
CA ILE A 198 -26.68 -19.25 -30.44
C ILE A 198 -25.42 -19.66 -29.65
N PHE A 199 -24.35 -20.18 -30.27
CA PHE A 199 -23.02 -20.33 -29.62
C PHE A 199 -21.97 -20.84 -30.63
N GLU A 200 -20.92 -20.07 -30.96
CA GLU A 200 -19.79 -20.55 -31.80
C GLU A 200 -18.62 -21.01 -30.90
N PRO A 201 -17.93 -22.15 -31.16
CA PRO A 201 -16.75 -22.61 -30.41
C PRO A 201 -15.58 -21.60 -30.34
N GLN A 202 -15.58 -20.57 -31.20
CA GLN A 202 -14.65 -19.44 -31.12
C GLN A 202 -14.95 -18.49 -29.94
N GLU A 203 -16.17 -18.50 -29.39
CA GLU A 203 -16.49 -17.83 -28.11
C GLU A 203 -15.65 -18.38 -26.96
N MET A 204 -15.26 -19.67 -27.00
CA MET A 204 -14.40 -20.25 -25.97
C MET A 204 -12.97 -19.68 -26.03
N ALA A 205 -12.45 -19.31 -27.20
CA ALA A 205 -11.14 -18.67 -27.30
C ALA A 205 -11.16 -17.24 -26.73
N VAL A 206 -12.24 -16.49 -27.01
CA VAL A 206 -12.45 -15.13 -26.49
C VAL A 206 -12.75 -15.13 -25.00
N ALA A 207 -13.58 -16.04 -24.50
CA ALA A 207 -13.85 -16.21 -23.08
C ALA A 207 -12.60 -16.63 -22.31
N ARG A 208 -11.79 -17.55 -22.87
CA ARG A 208 -10.48 -17.92 -22.31
C ARG A 208 -9.52 -16.74 -22.28
N GLU A 209 -9.49 -15.91 -23.32
CA GLU A 209 -8.64 -14.72 -23.35
C GLU A 209 -9.11 -13.67 -22.32
N ALA A 210 -10.41 -13.39 -22.25
CA ALA A 210 -10.96 -12.47 -21.26
C ALA A 210 -10.67 -12.93 -19.81
N VAL A 211 -10.81 -14.23 -19.54
CA VAL A 211 -10.44 -14.82 -18.24
C VAL A 211 -8.93 -14.74 -18.01
N ARG A 212 -8.09 -14.96 -19.03
CA ARG A 212 -6.63 -14.79 -18.91
C ARG A 212 -6.26 -13.34 -18.57
N THR A 213 -6.85 -12.35 -19.25
CA THR A 213 -6.61 -10.93 -18.99
C THR A 213 -7.10 -10.52 -17.59
N ALA A 214 -8.26 -11.03 -17.15
CA ALA A 214 -8.76 -10.81 -15.80
C ALA A 214 -7.82 -11.40 -14.74
N ASN A 215 -7.39 -12.65 -14.91
CA ASN A 215 -6.44 -13.30 -14.01
C ASN A 215 -5.08 -12.59 -13.97
N LEU A 216 -4.61 -12.05 -15.10
CA LEU A 216 -3.38 -11.24 -15.16
C LEU A 216 -3.56 -9.92 -14.40
N ARG A 217 -4.72 -9.27 -14.54
CA ARG A 217 -5.07 -8.05 -13.81
C ARG A 217 -5.08 -8.30 -12.30
N ASP A 218 -5.73 -9.36 -11.85
CA ASP A 218 -5.88 -9.65 -10.42
C ASP A 218 -4.51 -9.92 -9.77
N ARG A 219 -3.66 -10.74 -10.43
CA ARG A 219 -2.29 -10.98 -9.97
C ARG A 219 -1.44 -9.71 -9.95
N LEU A 220 -1.55 -8.87 -10.97
CA LEU A 220 -0.85 -7.59 -11.03
C LEU A 220 -1.25 -6.69 -9.86
N LEU A 221 -2.55 -6.56 -9.61
CA LEU A 221 -3.07 -5.73 -8.53
C LEU A 221 -2.62 -6.24 -7.16
N GLU A 222 -2.59 -7.56 -6.95
CA GLU A 222 -2.06 -8.17 -5.72
C GLU A 222 -0.58 -7.85 -5.52
N GLU A 223 0.24 -8.03 -6.55
CA GLU A 223 1.68 -7.74 -6.52
C GLU A 223 1.96 -6.26 -6.25
N VAL A 224 1.31 -5.35 -6.99
CA VAL A 224 1.43 -3.90 -6.79
C VAL A 224 1.04 -3.50 -5.37
N THR A 225 -0.07 -4.06 -4.87
CA THR A 225 -0.55 -3.79 -3.50
C THR A 225 0.46 -4.26 -2.47
N ARG A 226 1.01 -5.47 -2.65
CA ARG A 226 2.04 -6.02 -1.77
C ARG A 226 3.26 -5.12 -1.72
N ARG A 227 3.86 -4.78 -2.88
CA ARG A 227 5.07 -3.94 -2.94
C ARG A 227 4.83 -2.53 -2.40
N TYR A 228 3.68 -1.93 -2.70
CA TYR A 228 3.30 -0.63 -2.16
C TYR A 228 3.25 -0.62 -0.62
N PHE A 229 2.61 -1.62 -0.01
CA PHE A 229 2.50 -1.68 1.44
C PHE A 229 3.78 -2.16 2.13
N GLU A 230 4.61 -2.99 1.48
CA GLU A 230 5.97 -3.27 1.94
C GLU A 230 6.78 -1.97 2.02
N ARG A 231 6.74 -1.15 0.97
CA ARG A 231 7.41 0.15 0.93
C ARG A 231 6.89 1.06 2.04
N ARG A 232 5.55 1.18 2.17
CA ARG A 232 4.92 2.04 3.18
C ARG A 232 5.30 1.62 4.61
N ARG A 233 5.34 0.32 4.91
CA ARG A 233 5.75 -0.18 6.23
C ARG A 233 7.20 0.16 6.52
N LEU A 234 8.10 -0.02 5.56
CA LEU A 234 9.52 0.31 5.72
C LEU A 234 9.74 1.80 5.95
N GLN A 235 9.00 2.66 5.25
CA GLN A 235 9.05 4.10 5.47
C GLN A 235 8.56 4.48 6.87
N VAL A 236 7.44 3.89 7.32
CA VAL A 236 6.94 4.13 8.68
C VAL A 236 7.93 3.63 9.73
N ASP A 237 8.57 2.49 9.50
CA ASP A 237 9.63 1.97 10.38
C ASP A 237 10.83 2.93 10.46
N LEU A 238 11.29 3.44 9.32
CA LEU A 238 12.37 4.44 9.27
C LEU A 238 12.02 5.76 9.99
N GLU A 239 10.74 6.15 10.00
CA GLU A 239 10.27 7.37 10.68
C GLU A 239 10.05 7.18 12.19
N LEU A 240 9.57 6.00 12.61
CA LEU A 240 9.28 5.70 14.02
C LEU A 240 10.52 5.21 14.78
N ALA A 241 11.40 4.47 14.11
CA ALA A 241 12.62 3.91 14.67
C ALA A 241 13.80 4.13 13.71
N PRO A 242 14.34 5.37 13.61
CA PRO A 242 15.50 5.65 12.78
C PRO A 242 16.67 4.74 13.18
N PRO A 243 17.28 4.00 12.22
CA PRO A 243 18.40 3.12 12.53
C PRO A 243 19.62 3.93 12.96
N THR A 244 20.27 3.48 14.03
CA THR A 244 21.48 4.10 14.59
C THR A 244 22.76 3.60 13.92
N ASP A 245 22.73 2.39 13.35
CA ASP A 245 23.82 1.79 12.59
C ASP A 245 23.78 2.23 11.12
N LEU A 246 24.93 2.66 10.59
CA LEU A 246 25.07 3.08 9.19
C LEU A 246 24.76 1.93 8.24
N GLY A 247 25.22 0.72 8.55
CA GLY A 247 24.97 -0.46 7.72
C GLY A 247 23.48 -0.76 7.62
N ASP A 248 22.76 -0.68 8.74
CA ASP A 248 21.31 -0.86 8.77
C ASP A 248 20.56 0.26 8.03
N ARG A 249 20.99 1.52 8.19
CA ARG A 249 20.42 2.63 7.43
C ARG A 249 20.54 2.39 5.92
N VAL A 250 21.74 2.08 5.44
CA VAL A 250 22.01 1.86 4.01
C VAL A 250 21.19 0.68 3.48
N ARG A 251 21.10 -0.44 4.21
CA ARG A 251 20.26 -1.59 3.78
C ARG A 251 18.78 -1.22 3.65
N LYS A 252 18.22 -0.47 4.61
CA LYS A 252 16.82 -0.04 4.56
C LYS A 252 16.57 0.96 3.42
N GLU A 253 17.49 1.89 3.16
CA GLU A 253 17.41 2.79 2.02
C GLU A 253 17.46 2.02 0.69
N LEU A 254 18.41 1.10 0.52
CA LEU A 254 18.48 0.25 -0.68
C LEU A 254 17.22 -0.59 -0.87
N ARG A 255 16.62 -1.11 0.20
CA ARG A 255 15.34 -1.82 0.14
C ARG A 255 14.20 -0.90 -0.30
N LEU A 256 14.21 0.37 0.09
CA LEU A 256 13.23 1.35 -0.37
C LEU A 256 13.37 1.62 -1.87
N MET A 257 14.60 1.72 -2.37
CA MET A 257 14.90 1.86 -3.80
C MET A 257 14.46 0.64 -4.60
N GLU A 258 14.74 -0.56 -4.11
CA GLU A 258 14.30 -1.83 -4.72
C GLU A 258 12.76 -1.88 -4.85
N LEU A 259 12.04 -1.57 -3.77
CA LEU A 259 10.58 -1.56 -3.78
C LEU A 259 10.00 -0.49 -4.71
N THR A 260 10.70 0.64 -4.86
CA THR A 260 10.30 1.70 -5.78
C THR A 260 10.49 1.24 -7.24
N ALA A 261 11.62 0.62 -7.55
CA ALA A 261 11.87 0.01 -8.86
C ALA A 261 10.88 -1.10 -9.21
N ASP A 262 10.49 -1.95 -8.24
CA ASP A 262 9.48 -2.99 -8.44
C ASP A 262 8.11 -2.39 -8.80
N ILE A 263 7.71 -1.30 -8.15
CA ILE A 263 6.45 -0.59 -8.47
C ILE A 263 6.55 0.07 -9.84
N ASP A 264 7.69 0.63 -10.20
CA ASP A 264 7.92 1.22 -11.53
C ASP A 264 7.91 0.19 -12.65
N ALA A 265 8.35 -1.05 -12.39
CA ALA A 265 8.23 -2.15 -13.35
C ALA A 265 6.77 -2.41 -13.75
N PHE A 266 5.82 -2.18 -12.83
CA PHE A 266 4.38 -2.32 -13.08
C PHE A 266 3.73 -1.06 -13.63
N THR A 267 4.32 0.12 -13.42
CA THR A 267 3.72 1.42 -13.79
C THR A 267 4.43 2.14 -14.94
N GLY A 268 5.52 1.57 -15.47
CA GLY A 268 6.30 2.14 -16.56
C GLY A 268 7.10 3.39 -16.15
N GLY A 269 7.62 3.43 -14.91
CA GLY A 269 8.39 4.57 -14.39
C GLY A 269 7.54 5.77 -13.92
N TRP A 270 6.22 5.66 -13.97
CA TRP A 270 5.33 6.75 -13.56
C TRP A 270 5.36 7.02 -12.05
N PHE A 271 5.62 6.00 -11.23
CA PHE A 271 5.62 6.16 -9.78
C PHE A 271 6.81 7.02 -9.33
N SER A 272 8.01 6.74 -9.85
CA SER A 272 9.20 7.58 -9.61
C SER A 272 9.03 9.03 -10.10
N ASP A 273 8.49 9.24 -11.32
CA ASP A 273 8.20 10.59 -11.83
C ASP A 273 7.26 11.38 -10.92
N LYS A 274 6.26 10.71 -10.32
CA LYS A 274 5.37 11.33 -9.34
C LYS A 274 6.07 11.65 -8.02
N LEU A 275 6.98 10.80 -7.54
CA LEU A 275 7.77 11.06 -6.34
C LEU A 275 8.69 12.28 -6.53
N GLU A 276 9.36 12.38 -7.67
CA GLU A 276 10.23 13.53 -7.99
C GLU A 276 9.44 14.84 -8.02
N LYS A 277 8.25 14.83 -8.64
CA LYS A 277 7.34 15.98 -8.66
C LYS A 277 6.85 16.38 -7.26
N ALA A 278 6.80 15.44 -6.33
CA ALA A 278 6.48 15.67 -4.93
C ALA A 278 7.70 16.07 -4.08
N GLY A 279 8.89 16.23 -4.68
CA GLY A 279 10.13 16.59 -4.00
C GLY A 279 10.76 15.44 -3.21
N ARG A 280 10.45 14.19 -3.54
CA ARG A 280 11.02 12.98 -2.91
C ARG A 280 11.96 12.29 -3.89
N SER A 281 13.13 11.87 -3.40
CA SER A 281 14.07 11.08 -4.21
C SER A 281 13.52 9.66 -4.40
N PRO A 282 13.37 9.16 -5.65
CA PRO A 282 13.00 7.78 -5.90
C PRO A 282 14.17 6.80 -5.67
N TYR A 283 15.39 7.29 -5.87
CA TYR A 283 16.68 6.58 -5.71
C TYR A 283 17.70 7.44 -4.98
#